data_AF-A0AAU6WI41-F1
#
_entry.id   AF-A0AAU6WI41-F1
#
_cell.length_a   1.000
_cell.length_b   1.000
_cell.length_c   1.000
_cell.angle_alpha   90.00
_cell.angle_beta   90.00
_cell.angle_gamma   90.00
#
_symmetry.space_group_name_H-M   'P 1'
#
loop_
_entity.id
_entity.type
_entity.pdbx_description
1 polymer ?
#
loop_
_entity_poly.entity_id
_entity_poly.type
_entity_poly.pdbx_seq_one_letter_code
_entity_poly.pdbx_strand_id
1 'polypeptide(L)'
;MRDSFEKRLNKRRSLTTSSGQLDWSRCYFLIQSLAGAMWWIGVFTIPGIRNATLGTLPAQLIAWFDIPLFILGSLLLALGWRQGAWVVLPWITLVTAAMFIYSLITATAGLGTLIMIASWVCSLLAAIQMFIGRIPSEHLIRGPFAFRTAPQRNVKGHFWRTASQLLCFWALFLFVIPAIILVIERRLNVMLQFPVELRLFGVLALISASSLGIWSAVTMSTRGQGTPLPSSMPRRLVISGPYRFVRNPMAVAGITQGVAVGLISSSWLVVVYALAGSLLWNWLIRPQEEANLEENFAEEFRNYKNNVSCWVPTIHIRRN
;
A
#
# COMPACT_ATOMS: atom_id res chain seq x y z
N MET A 1 12.62 40.53 13.49
CA MET A 1 11.99 39.22 13.80
C MET A 1 12.01 38.23 12.62
N ARG A 2 11.73 38.68 11.38
CA ARG A 2 11.68 37.83 10.16
C ARG A 2 13.00 37.12 9.83
N ASP A 3 14.14 37.82 9.96
CA ASP A 3 15.49 37.24 9.78
C ASP A 3 15.86 36.13 10.76
N SER A 4 15.34 36.19 11.98
CA SER A 4 15.61 35.15 12.99
C SER A 4 14.82 33.86 12.72
N PHE A 5 13.67 33.98 12.04
CA PHE A 5 12.81 32.86 11.67
C PHE A 5 13.37 32.14 10.44
N GLU A 6 13.82 32.89 9.43
CA GLU A 6 14.53 32.32 8.27
C GLU A 6 15.86 31.68 8.66
N LYS A 7 16.65 32.29 9.56
CA LYS A 7 17.85 31.64 10.10
C LYS A 7 17.54 30.35 10.86
N ARG A 8 16.40 30.26 11.58
CA ARG A 8 15.98 29.02 12.25
C ARG A 8 15.46 27.96 11.28
N LEU A 9 14.77 28.35 10.21
CA LEU A 9 14.33 27.46 9.12
C LEU A 9 15.51 26.92 8.31
N ASN A 10 16.47 27.78 7.96
CA ASN A 10 17.71 27.36 7.28
C ASN A 10 18.61 26.54 8.19
N LYS A 11 18.69 26.86 9.49
CA LYS A 11 19.41 26.03 10.47
C LYS A 11 18.75 24.66 10.64
N ARG A 12 17.40 24.58 10.68
CA ARG A 12 16.67 23.29 10.65
C ARG A 12 16.90 22.53 9.35
N ARG A 13 16.85 23.19 8.18
CA ARG A 13 17.20 22.58 6.88
C ARG A 13 18.63 22.03 6.86
N SER A 14 19.59 22.78 7.42
CA SER A 14 21.00 22.37 7.49
C SER A 14 21.26 21.25 8.52
N LEU A 15 20.46 21.18 9.58
CA LEU A 15 20.53 20.11 10.59
C LEU A 15 19.85 18.83 10.10
N THR A 16 18.86 18.92 9.20
CA THR A 16 18.29 17.74 8.53
C THR A 16 19.16 17.19 7.40
N THR A 17 20.14 17.94 6.89
CA THR A 17 21.05 17.48 5.82
C THR A 17 22.43 17.04 6.30
N SER A 18 22.73 17.10 7.60
CA SER A 18 24.09 16.83 8.14
C SER A 18 24.15 15.89 9.34
N SER A 19 23.18 14.98 9.48
CA SER A 19 23.35 13.80 10.34
C SER A 19 23.15 12.57 9.48
N GLY A 20 24.00 11.55 9.67
CA GLY A 20 24.08 10.33 8.85
C GLY A 20 22.78 9.52 8.80
N GLN A 21 21.77 10.04 8.11
CA GLN A 21 20.62 9.28 7.66
C GLN A 21 21.14 8.31 6.61
N LEU A 22 21.06 7.02 6.93
CA LEU A 22 21.24 5.95 5.97
C LEU A 22 20.39 6.29 4.73
N ASP A 23 21.04 6.52 3.58
CA ASP A 23 20.33 6.81 2.34
C ASP A 23 19.65 5.50 1.90
N TRP A 24 18.41 5.31 2.35
CA TRP A 24 17.62 4.10 2.11
C TRP A 24 17.57 3.74 0.62
N SER A 25 17.64 4.73 -0.27
CA SER A 25 17.69 4.50 -1.71
C SER A 25 18.98 3.79 -2.13
N ARG A 26 20.13 4.21 -1.62
CA ARG A 26 21.43 3.57 -1.90
C ARG A 26 21.52 2.18 -1.30
N CYS A 27 21.03 2.02 -0.07
CA CYS A 27 20.96 0.71 0.59
C CYS A 27 20.09 -0.26 -0.21
N TYR A 28 18.93 0.20 -0.68
CA TYR A 28 18.06 -0.59 -1.55
C TYR A 28 18.75 -1.00 -2.86
N PHE A 29 19.39 -0.07 -3.58
CA PHE A 29 20.05 -0.40 -4.84
C PHE A 29 21.27 -1.33 -4.66
N LEU A 30 21.95 -1.26 -3.50
CA LEU A 30 22.99 -2.22 -3.14
C LEU A 30 22.41 -3.62 -2.96
N ILE A 31 21.33 -3.73 -2.18
CA ILE A 31 20.62 -5.00 -1.96
C ILE A 31 20.10 -5.54 -3.30
N GLN A 32 19.52 -4.70 -4.15
CA GLN A 32 19.03 -5.07 -5.47
C GLN A 32 20.14 -5.62 -6.37
N SER A 33 21.30 -4.96 -6.40
CA SER A 33 22.45 -5.42 -7.18
C SER A 33 22.94 -6.79 -6.71
N LEU A 34 23.10 -6.96 -5.39
CA LEU A 34 23.53 -8.24 -4.79
C LEU A 34 22.50 -9.35 -5.02
N ALA A 35 21.21 -9.05 -4.83
CA ALA A 35 20.12 -10.00 -5.06
C ALA A 35 20.02 -10.39 -6.54
N GLY A 36 20.19 -9.44 -7.47
CA GLY A 36 20.22 -9.70 -8.91
C GLY A 36 21.40 -10.60 -9.30
N ALA A 37 22.59 -10.33 -8.76
CA ALA A 37 23.77 -11.18 -9.00
C ALA A 37 23.57 -12.60 -8.46
N MET A 38 23.05 -12.73 -7.24
CA MET A 38 22.75 -14.02 -6.63
C MET A 38 21.69 -14.78 -7.42
N TRP A 39 20.66 -14.09 -7.92
CA TRP A 39 19.63 -14.71 -8.76
C TRP A 39 20.20 -15.23 -10.08
N TRP A 40 21.03 -14.46 -10.78
CA TRP A 40 21.69 -14.94 -12.01
C TRP A 40 22.60 -16.14 -11.78
N ILE A 41 23.36 -16.16 -10.67
CA ILE A 41 24.12 -17.35 -10.26
C ILE A 41 23.14 -18.53 -10.07
N GLY A 42 22.02 -18.32 -9.40
CA GLY A 42 20.97 -19.33 -9.22
C GLY A 42 20.39 -19.84 -10.53
N VAL A 43 20.14 -18.97 -11.50
CA VAL A 43 19.62 -19.31 -12.83
C VAL A 43 20.59 -20.24 -13.60
N PHE A 44 21.90 -20.03 -13.48
CA PHE A 44 22.89 -20.85 -14.17
C PHE A 44 23.25 -22.15 -13.42
N THR A 45 23.06 -22.18 -12.09
CA THR A 45 23.47 -23.32 -11.24
C THR A 45 22.32 -24.27 -10.91
N ILE A 46 21.09 -23.75 -10.75
CA ILE A 46 19.94 -24.50 -10.23
C ILE A 46 18.82 -24.53 -11.29
N PRO A 47 18.57 -25.69 -11.94
CA PRO A 47 17.53 -25.81 -12.97
C PRO A 47 16.12 -25.43 -12.48
N GLY A 48 15.81 -25.68 -11.21
CA GLY A 48 14.54 -25.31 -10.60
C GLY A 48 14.30 -23.79 -10.59
N ILE A 49 15.33 -22.99 -10.27
CA ILE A 49 15.24 -21.53 -10.30
C ILE A 49 15.02 -21.06 -11.73
N ARG A 50 15.84 -21.55 -12.68
CA ARG A 50 15.70 -21.20 -14.10
C ARG A 50 14.29 -21.46 -14.63
N ASN A 51 13.75 -22.64 -14.41
CA ASN A 51 12.43 -23.01 -14.91
C ASN A 51 11.31 -22.18 -14.25
N ALA A 52 11.43 -21.93 -12.94
CA ALA A 52 10.47 -21.15 -12.18
C ALA A 52 10.45 -19.66 -12.54
N THR A 53 11.61 -19.08 -12.90
CA THR A 53 11.74 -17.63 -13.10
C THR A 53 11.91 -17.18 -14.54
N LEU A 54 12.49 -18.01 -15.41
CA LEU A 54 12.74 -17.68 -16.83
C LEU A 54 12.02 -18.62 -17.80
N GLY A 55 11.54 -19.78 -17.34
CA GLY A 55 10.86 -20.75 -18.20
C GLY A 55 11.77 -21.21 -19.35
N THR A 56 11.30 -21.03 -20.59
CA THR A 56 12.05 -21.41 -21.81
C THR A 56 12.90 -20.29 -22.41
N LEU A 57 12.93 -19.11 -21.77
CA LEU A 57 13.68 -17.96 -22.29
C LEU A 57 15.19 -18.25 -22.41
N PRO A 58 15.86 -17.65 -23.41
CA PRO A 58 17.30 -17.80 -23.60
C PRO A 58 18.08 -17.03 -22.51
N ALA A 59 18.35 -17.71 -21.39
CA ALA A 59 18.99 -17.13 -20.21
C ALA A 59 20.32 -16.42 -20.53
N GLN A 60 21.13 -16.98 -21.42
CA GLN A 60 22.41 -16.37 -21.83
C GLN A 60 22.21 -15.00 -22.48
N LEU A 61 21.28 -14.89 -23.44
CA LEU A 61 21.01 -13.63 -24.14
C LEU A 61 20.51 -12.56 -23.17
N ILE A 62 19.61 -12.93 -22.26
CA ILE A 62 19.06 -11.99 -21.28
C ILE A 62 20.17 -11.55 -20.30
N ALA A 63 21.02 -12.47 -19.83
CA ALA A 63 22.14 -12.16 -18.93
C ALA A 63 23.11 -11.13 -19.52
N TRP A 64 23.39 -11.22 -20.82
CA TRP A 64 24.27 -10.29 -21.54
C TRP A 64 23.82 -8.84 -21.42
N PHE A 65 22.50 -8.58 -21.37
CA PHE A 65 21.97 -7.23 -21.19
C PHE A 65 21.66 -6.91 -19.73
N ASP A 66 21.12 -7.89 -18.99
CA ASP A 66 20.63 -7.66 -17.63
C ASP A 66 21.79 -7.47 -16.63
N ILE A 67 22.89 -8.20 -16.77
CA ILE A 67 24.04 -8.03 -15.85
C ILE A 67 24.61 -6.60 -15.93
N PRO A 68 24.91 -6.03 -17.11
CA PRO A 68 25.37 -4.64 -17.19
C PRO A 68 24.29 -3.60 -16.84
N LEU A 69 23.08 -3.75 -17.37
CA LEU A 69 22.06 -2.69 -17.27
C LEU A 69 21.32 -2.70 -15.93
N PHE A 70 21.13 -3.87 -15.32
CA PHE A 70 20.44 -4.02 -14.06
C PHE A 70 21.39 -4.15 -12.87
N ILE A 71 22.30 -5.15 -12.86
CA ILE A 71 23.18 -5.37 -11.69
C ILE A 71 24.20 -4.26 -11.53
N LEU A 72 25.00 -4.01 -12.58
CA LEU A 72 26.03 -2.97 -12.53
C LEU A 72 25.39 -1.58 -12.44
N GLY A 73 24.33 -1.33 -13.21
CA GLY A 73 23.54 -0.10 -13.09
C GLY A 73 23.04 0.16 -11.65
N SER A 74 22.50 -0.86 -10.97
CA SER A 74 22.06 -0.74 -9.57
C SER A 74 23.24 -0.54 -8.60
N LEU A 75 24.39 -1.17 -8.86
CA LEU A 75 25.61 -0.94 -8.06
C LEU A 75 26.08 0.52 -8.18
N LEU A 76 26.08 1.07 -9.40
CA LEU A 76 26.47 2.46 -9.65
C LEU A 76 25.52 3.45 -8.94
N LEU A 77 24.22 3.13 -8.92
CA LEU A 77 23.24 3.88 -8.13
C LEU A 77 23.54 3.83 -6.63
N ALA A 78 23.90 2.65 -6.11
CA ALA A 78 24.29 2.48 -4.71
C ALA A 78 25.55 3.28 -4.34
N LEU A 79 26.52 3.36 -5.26
CA LEU A 79 27.74 4.16 -5.11
C LEU A 79 27.51 5.67 -5.25
N GLY A 80 26.28 6.10 -5.56
CA GLY A 80 25.87 7.50 -5.59
C GLY A 80 25.81 8.12 -6.99
N TRP A 81 26.03 7.36 -8.05
CA TRP A 81 25.90 7.88 -9.42
C TRP A 81 24.43 7.92 -9.87
N ARG A 82 23.73 9.00 -9.45
CA ARG A 82 22.28 9.18 -9.66
C ARG A 82 21.82 9.11 -11.11
N GLN A 83 22.69 9.44 -12.07
CA GLN A 83 22.35 9.38 -13.50
C GLN A 83 22.12 7.95 -13.99
N GLY A 84 22.65 6.93 -13.30
CA GLY A 84 22.38 5.52 -13.61
C GLY A 84 20.89 5.16 -13.58
N ALA A 85 20.05 5.95 -12.89
CA ALA A 85 18.60 5.74 -12.87
C ALA A 85 17.97 5.86 -14.26
N TRP A 86 18.53 6.68 -15.15
CA TRP A 86 18.06 6.82 -16.53
C TRP A 86 18.31 5.57 -17.38
N VAL A 87 19.16 4.66 -16.91
CA VAL A 87 19.42 3.36 -17.56
C VAL A 87 18.64 2.26 -16.84
N VAL A 88 18.77 2.17 -15.52
CA VAL A 88 18.19 1.09 -14.71
C VAL A 88 16.66 1.12 -14.75
N LEU A 89 16.03 2.29 -14.63
CA LEU A 89 14.56 2.38 -14.54
C LEU A 89 13.86 2.03 -15.87
N PRO A 90 14.29 2.54 -17.04
CA PRO A 90 13.71 2.09 -18.30
C PRO A 90 13.96 0.59 -18.54
N TRP A 91 15.17 0.11 -18.24
CA TRP A 91 15.51 -1.30 -18.41
C TRP A 91 14.63 -2.23 -17.56
N ILE A 92 14.55 -1.99 -16.24
CA ILE A 92 13.73 -2.81 -15.35
C ILE A 92 12.24 -2.74 -15.69
N THR A 93 11.76 -1.58 -16.18
CA THR A 93 10.39 -1.44 -16.70
C THR A 93 10.16 -2.31 -17.92
N LEU A 94 11.08 -2.28 -18.89
CA LEU A 94 11.02 -3.06 -20.11
C LEU A 94 11.06 -4.57 -19.82
N VAL A 95 12.00 -5.02 -18.98
CA VAL A 95 12.12 -6.44 -18.60
C VAL A 95 10.88 -6.90 -17.86
N THR A 96 10.37 -6.11 -16.91
CA THR A 96 9.14 -6.45 -16.16
C THR A 96 7.94 -6.58 -17.09
N ALA A 97 7.76 -5.64 -18.02
CA ALA A 97 6.65 -5.69 -18.97
C ALA A 97 6.78 -6.89 -19.93
N ALA A 98 7.98 -7.13 -20.47
CA ALA A 98 8.25 -8.26 -21.35
C ALA A 98 8.01 -9.60 -20.64
N MET A 99 8.51 -9.76 -19.41
CA MET A 99 8.29 -10.96 -18.60
C MET A 99 6.83 -11.16 -18.25
N PHE A 100 6.11 -10.09 -17.89
CA PHE A 100 4.68 -10.17 -17.60
C PHE A 100 3.88 -10.63 -18.82
N ILE A 101 4.12 -10.05 -19.99
CA ILE A 101 3.48 -10.45 -21.25
C ILE A 101 3.84 -11.90 -21.60
N TYR A 102 5.13 -12.25 -21.53
CA TYR A 102 5.60 -13.61 -21.80
C TYR A 102 4.94 -14.64 -20.87
N SER A 103 4.85 -14.33 -19.58
CA SER A 103 4.26 -15.23 -18.58
C SER A 103 2.75 -15.35 -18.76
N LEU A 104 2.05 -14.28 -19.15
CA LEU A 104 0.62 -14.35 -19.49
C LEU A 104 0.34 -15.21 -20.72
N ILE A 105 1.22 -15.18 -21.73
CA ILE A 105 1.05 -15.97 -22.97
C ILE A 105 1.43 -17.44 -22.75
N THR A 106 2.56 -17.68 -22.10
CA THR A 106 3.13 -19.03 -22.00
C THR A 106 2.72 -19.79 -20.73
N ALA A 107 2.13 -19.11 -19.74
CA ALA A 107 1.84 -19.66 -18.41
C ALA A 107 3.08 -20.28 -17.72
N THR A 108 4.27 -19.77 -18.05
CA THR A 108 5.55 -20.15 -17.42
C THR A 108 6.21 -18.92 -16.80
N ALA A 109 7.28 -19.09 -16.01
CA ALA A 109 8.05 -17.99 -15.41
C ALA A 109 7.23 -17.05 -14.48
N GLY A 110 6.13 -17.53 -13.90
CA GLY A 110 5.26 -16.72 -13.06
C GLY A 110 5.94 -16.13 -11.83
N LEU A 111 6.78 -16.91 -11.15
CA LEU A 111 7.53 -16.43 -9.98
C LEU A 111 8.55 -15.34 -10.37
N GLY A 112 9.22 -15.49 -11.50
CA GLY A 112 10.14 -14.48 -12.02
C GLY A 112 9.43 -13.17 -12.32
N THR A 113 8.26 -13.24 -12.95
CA THR A 113 7.40 -12.08 -13.21
C THR A 113 7.02 -11.33 -11.93
N LEU A 114 6.61 -12.06 -10.87
CA LEU A 114 6.24 -11.45 -9.60
C LEU A 114 7.43 -10.77 -8.90
N ILE A 115 8.60 -11.42 -8.91
CA ILE A 115 9.84 -10.86 -8.37
C ILE A 115 10.22 -9.58 -9.13
N MET A 116 10.09 -9.58 -10.46
CA MET A 116 10.36 -8.41 -11.28
C MET A 116 9.39 -7.26 -11.01
N ILE A 117 8.09 -7.54 -10.88
CA ILE A 117 7.10 -6.50 -10.52
C ILE A 117 7.44 -5.90 -9.15
N ALA A 118 7.78 -6.72 -8.16
CA ALA A 118 8.18 -6.24 -6.83
C ALA A 118 9.44 -5.37 -6.90
N SER A 119 10.47 -5.82 -7.63
CA SER A 119 11.72 -5.07 -7.82
C SER A 119 11.50 -3.76 -8.60
N TRP A 120 10.60 -3.75 -9.57
CA TRP A 120 10.20 -2.56 -10.32
C TRP A 120 9.51 -1.52 -9.42
N VAL A 121 8.52 -1.92 -8.63
CA VAL A 121 7.84 -1.02 -7.68
C VAL A 121 8.83 -0.45 -6.67
N CYS A 122 9.67 -1.29 -6.07
CA CYS A 122 10.66 -0.83 -5.10
C CYS A 122 11.74 0.06 -5.73
N SER A 123 12.18 -0.22 -6.96
CA SER A 123 13.10 0.65 -7.71
C SER A 123 12.51 2.03 -7.98
N LEU A 124 11.23 2.09 -8.34
CA LEU A 124 10.53 3.37 -8.54
C LEU A 124 10.43 4.15 -7.23
N LEU A 125 10.06 3.50 -6.12
CA LEU A 125 9.99 4.15 -4.82
C LEU A 125 11.37 4.66 -4.36
N ALA A 126 12.43 3.85 -4.53
CA ALA A 126 13.79 4.24 -4.21
C ALA A 126 14.29 5.39 -5.09
N ALA A 127 13.96 5.40 -6.39
CA ALA A 127 14.29 6.51 -7.28
C ALA A 127 13.53 7.79 -6.93
N ILE A 128 12.24 7.70 -6.62
CA ILE A 128 11.44 8.84 -6.15
C ILE A 128 12.08 9.42 -4.88
N GLN A 129 12.46 8.57 -3.92
CA GLN A 129 13.16 9.01 -2.72
C GLN A 129 14.50 9.67 -3.05
N MET A 130 15.28 9.10 -3.97
CA MET A 130 16.60 9.62 -4.36
C MET A 130 16.54 11.01 -5.02
N PHE A 131 15.50 11.29 -5.83
CA PHE A 131 15.35 12.56 -6.54
C PHE A 131 14.54 13.61 -5.78
N ILE A 132 13.46 13.20 -5.10
CA ILE A 132 12.49 14.12 -4.46
C ILE A 132 12.78 14.25 -2.94
N GLY A 133 13.50 13.31 -2.33
CA GLY A 133 13.78 13.27 -0.89
C GLY A 133 12.56 12.93 -0.01
N ARG A 134 11.36 12.85 -0.60
CA ARG A 134 10.11 12.46 0.05
C ARG A 134 9.17 11.82 -0.99
N ILE A 135 8.31 10.91 -0.54
CA ILE A 135 7.23 10.37 -1.38
C ILE A 135 6.12 11.44 -1.45
N PRO A 136 5.75 11.94 -2.64
CA PRO A 136 4.80 13.04 -2.79
C PRO A 136 3.34 12.57 -2.56
N SER A 137 2.99 12.30 -1.30
CA SER A 137 1.65 11.87 -0.87
C SER A 137 0.58 12.95 -1.05
N GLU A 138 0.98 14.22 -1.12
CA GLU A 138 0.11 15.39 -1.25
C GLU A 138 -0.66 15.41 -2.59
N HIS A 139 -0.13 14.77 -3.64
CA HIS A 139 -0.79 14.71 -4.95
C HIS A 139 -1.85 13.61 -5.05
N LEU A 140 -1.79 12.57 -4.20
CA LEU A 140 -2.77 11.48 -4.20
C LEU A 140 -4.16 11.95 -3.73
N ILE A 141 -4.20 13.03 -2.94
CA ILE A 141 -5.42 13.62 -2.35
C ILE A 141 -5.94 14.82 -3.20
N ARG A 142 -5.41 15.03 -4.41
CA ARG A 142 -5.98 15.98 -5.37
C ARG A 142 -6.98 15.27 -6.28
N GLY A 143 -8.25 15.72 -6.27
CA GLY A 143 -9.30 15.23 -7.18
C GLY A 143 -10.50 14.61 -6.45
N PRO A 144 -11.01 13.42 -6.85
CA PRO A 144 -12.20 12.80 -6.25
C PRO A 144 -12.01 12.37 -4.79
N PHE A 145 -10.75 12.30 -4.32
CA PHE A 145 -10.39 11.98 -2.93
C PHE A 145 -10.08 13.22 -2.07
N ALA A 146 -10.25 14.43 -2.60
CA ALA A 146 -10.05 15.65 -1.81
C ALA A 146 -11.05 15.71 -0.65
N PHE A 147 -10.56 15.98 0.56
CA PHE A 147 -11.40 16.15 1.74
C PHE A 147 -12.35 17.34 1.54
N ARG A 148 -13.66 17.05 1.48
CA ARG A 148 -14.70 18.09 1.37
C ARG A 148 -15.69 17.93 2.51
N THR A 149 -15.95 19.00 3.23
CA THR A 149 -17.01 19.09 4.23
C THR A 149 -18.38 18.97 3.56
N ALA A 150 -19.25 18.12 4.11
CA ALA A 150 -20.56 17.86 3.50
C ALA A 150 -21.46 19.11 3.47
N PRO A 151 -22.00 19.52 2.30
CA PRO A 151 -22.97 20.62 2.22
C PRO A 151 -24.29 20.28 2.95
N GLN A 152 -24.92 21.28 3.58
CA GLN A 152 -26.26 21.18 4.21
C GLN A 152 -27.34 20.85 3.15
N ARG A 153 -27.72 19.57 2.92
CA ARG A 153 -28.84 19.21 2.02
C ARG A 153 -29.62 17.95 2.47
N ASN A 154 -30.82 17.78 1.89
CA ASN A 154 -31.96 16.95 2.35
C ASN A 154 -31.71 15.44 2.54
N VAL A 155 -32.19 14.89 3.65
CA VAL A 155 -31.83 13.59 4.27
C VAL A 155 -32.01 12.34 3.38
N LYS A 156 -33.06 12.24 2.54
CA LYS A 156 -33.39 11.00 1.81
C LYS A 156 -32.54 10.74 0.56
N GLY A 157 -32.09 11.79 -0.14
CA GLY A 157 -31.25 11.66 -1.34
C GLY A 157 -29.78 11.32 -1.03
N HIS A 158 -29.29 11.73 0.15
CA HIS A 158 -27.92 11.47 0.59
C HIS A 158 -27.69 10.03 1.02
N PHE A 159 -28.70 9.38 1.61
CA PHE A 159 -28.58 8.00 2.05
C PHE A 159 -28.30 7.03 0.89
N TRP A 160 -29.12 7.10 -0.16
CA TRP A 160 -28.96 6.23 -1.34
C TRP A 160 -27.67 6.49 -2.09
N ARG A 161 -27.27 7.75 -2.27
CA ARG A 161 -26.00 8.07 -2.95
C ARG A 161 -24.78 7.58 -2.17
N THR A 162 -24.79 7.75 -0.85
CA THR A 162 -23.70 7.27 0.03
C THR A 162 -23.67 5.75 0.09
N ALA A 163 -24.82 5.10 0.21
CA ALA A 163 -24.93 3.65 0.19
C ALA A 163 -24.44 3.09 -1.15
N SER A 164 -24.83 3.68 -2.27
CA SER A 164 -24.33 3.29 -3.60
C SER A 164 -22.84 3.53 -3.77
N GLN A 165 -22.28 4.62 -3.23
CA GLN A 165 -20.84 4.87 -3.25
C GLN A 165 -20.06 3.85 -2.42
N LEU A 166 -20.54 3.52 -1.21
CA LEU A 166 -19.95 2.49 -0.36
C LEU A 166 -20.04 1.11 -0.99
N LEU A 167 -21.19 0.75 -1.56
CA LEU A 167 -21.39 -0.51 -2.28
C LEU A 167 -20.48 -0.60 -3.52
N CYS A 168 -20.37 0.47 -4.31
CA CYS A 168 -19.49 0.50 -5.47
C CYS A 168 -18.01 0.38 -5.06
N PHE A 169 -17.61 1.07 -4.00
CA PHE A 169 -16.27 0.97 -3.43
C PHE A 169 -15.99 -0.46 -2.93
N TRP A 170 -16.88 -1.05 -2.14
CA TRP A 170 -16.73 -2.44 -1.68
C TRP A 170 -16.74 -3.44 -2.84
N ALA A 171 -17.62 -3.27 -3.83
CA ALA A 171 -17.66 -4.11 -5.02
C ALA A 171 -16.32 -4.07 -5.77
N LEU A 172 -15.75 -2.88 -5.97
CA LEU A 172 -14.47 -2.71 -6.65
C LEU A 172 -13.33 -3.37 -5.86
N PHE A 173 -13.20 -3.07 -4.57
CA PHE A 173 -12.05 -3.47 -3.76
C PHE A 173 -12.11 -4.91 -3.24
N LEU A 174 -13.31 -5.47 -3.02
CA LEU A 174 -13.50 -6.82 -2.48
C LEU A 174 -13.88 -7.86 -3.53
N PHE A 175 -14.34 -7.46 -4.72
CA PHE A 175 -14.74 -8.39 -5.77
C PHE A 175 -13.98 -8.17 -7.08
N VAL A 176 -14.03 -6.97 -7.66
CA VAL A 176 -13.44 -6.72 -8.99
C VAL A 176 -11.92 -6.88 -8.97
N ILE A 177 -11.24 -6.17 -8.06
CA ILE A 177 -9.77 -6.25 -7.97
C ILE A 177 -9.31 -7.66 -7.56
N PRO A 178 -9.88 -8.31 -6.53
CA PRO A 178 -9.54 -9.70 -6.21
C PRO A 178 -9.81 -10.67 -7.36
N ALA A 179 -10.90 -10.52 -8.12
CA ALA A 179 -11.18 -11.36 -9.29
C ALA A 179 -10.12 -11.20 -10.38
N ILE A 180 -9.68 -9.96 -10.65
CA ILE A 180 -8.57 -9.71 -11.60
C ILE A 180 -7.28 -10.36 -11.10
N ILE A 181 -6.95 -10.20 -9.81
CA ILE A 181 -5.76 -10.81 -9.22
C ILE A 181 -5.83 -12.33 -9.33
N LEU A 182 -6.97 -12.95 -9.03
CA LEU A 182 -7.18 -14.40 -9.15
C LEU A 182 -7.00 -14.91 -10.59
N VAL A 183 -7.50 -14.17 -11.58
CA VAL A 183 -7.29 -14.51 -13.00
C VAL A 183 -5.81 -14.45 -13.35
N ILE A 184 -5.10 -13.39 -12.92
CA ILE A 184 -3.66 -13.25 -13.15
C ILE A 184 -2.88 -14.36 -12.42
N GLU A 185 -3.15 -14.62 -11.15
CA GLU A 185 -2.48 -15.64 -10.34
C GLU A 185 -2.61 -17.04 -10.95
N ARG A 186 -3.81 -17.37 -11.46
CA ARG A 186 -4.06 -18.61 -12.21
C ARG A 186 -3.25 -18.66 -13.50
N ARG A 187 -3.22 -17.56 -14.25
CA ARG A 187 -2.47 -17.48 -15.52
C ARG A 187 -0.97 -17.58 -15.32
N LEU A 188 -0.44 -16.99 -14.25
CA LEU A 188 0.98 -17.07 -13.90
C LEU A 188 1.36 -18.43 -13.29
N ASN A 189 0.40 -19.29 -12.96
CA ASN A 189 0.61 -20.60 -12.34
C ASN A 189 1.38 -20.52 -11.00
N VAL A 190 0.98 -19.55 -10.17
CA VAL A 190 1.59 -19.27 -8.84
C VAL A 190 0.59 -19.41 -7.70
N MET A 191 -0.53 -20.08 -7.94
CA MET A 191 -1.55 -20.32 -6.92
C MET A 191 -1.02 -21.26 -5.83
N LEU A 192 -1.32 -20.92 -4.59
CA LEU A 192 -1.09 -21.78 -3.44
C LEU A 192 -2.45 -22.26 -2.92
N GLN A 193 -2.64 -23.57 -2.83
CA GLN A 193 -3.85 -24.10 -2.21
C GLN A 193 -3.75 -23.97 -0.70
N PHE A 194 -4.65 -23.16 -0.12
CA PHE A 194 -4.73 -23.05 1.32
C PHE A 194 -5.57 -24.18 1.90
N PRO A 195 -5.18 -24.71 3.08
CA PRO A 195 -5.92 -25.77 3.73
C PRO A 195 -7.31 -25.26 4.16
N VAL A 196 -8.26 -26.18 4.38
CA VAL A 196 -9.67 -25.85 4.60
C VAL A 196 -9.86 -24.97 5.84
N GLU A 197 -9.06 -25.21 6.88
CA GLU A 197 -9.09 -24.50 8.16
C GLU A 197 -8.80 -23.00 7.96
N LEU A 198 -7.79 -22.67 7.14
CA LEU A 198 -7.47 -21.27 6.82
C LEU A 198 -8.58 -20.60 6.01
N ARG A 199 -9.24 -21.34 5.10
CA ARG A 199 -10.40 -20.82 4.35
C ARG A 199 -11.60 -20.56 5.25
N LEU A 200 -11.90 -21.47 6.18
CA LEU A 200 -12.96 -21.31 7.17
C LEU A 200 -12.69 -20.13 8.11
N PHE A 201 -11.44 -19.98 8.56
CA PHE A 201 -11.02 -18.80 9.30
C PHE A 201 -11.25 -17.52 8.49
N GLY A 202 -10.95 -17.53 7.18
CA GLY A 202 -11.28 -16.44 6.26
C GLY A 202 -12.77 -16.10 6.25
N VAL A 203 -13.66 -17.10 6.19
CA VAL A 203 -15.12 -16.86 6.25
C VAL A 203 -15.53 -16.20 7.56
N LEU A 204 -15.05 -16.71 8.70
CA LEU A 204 -15.34 -16.13 10.01
C LEU A 204 -14.83 -14.69 10.11
N ALA A 205 -13.59 -14.44 9.66
CA ALA A 205 -12.99 -13.12 9.62
C ALA A 205 -13.78 -12.15 8.74
N LEU A 206 -14.28 -12.60 7.58
CA LEU A 206 -15.10 -11.78 6.68
C LEU A 206 -16.42 -11.38 7.35
N ILE A 207 -17.09 -12.30 8.03
CA ILE A 207 -18.34 -12.05 8.74
C ILE A 207 -18.08 -11.03 9.86
N SER A 208 -17.09 -11.28 10.73
CA SER A 208 -16.76 -10.39 11.85
C SER A 208 -16.37 -8.98 11.37
N ALA A 209 -15.54 -8.90 10.33
CA ALA A 209 -15.12 -7.61 9.76
C ALA A 209 -16.29 -6.86 9.11
N SER A 210 -17.19 -7.57 8.43
CA SER A 210 -18.40 -6.97 7.85
C SER A 210 -19.34 -6.45 8.93
N SER A 211 -19.52 -7.19 10.03
CA SER A 211 -20.27 -6.72 11.21
C SER A 211 -19.65 -5.46 11.81
N LEU A 212 -18.31 -5.41 11.96
CA LEU A 212 -17.60 -4.22 12.44
C LEU A 212 -17.77 -3.02 11.49
N GLY A 213 -17.68 -3.26 10.17
CA GLY A 213 -17.87 -2.24 9.14
C GLY A 213 -19.28 -1.65 9.18
N ILE A 214 -20.31 -2.50 9.27
CA ILE A 214 -21.71 -2.07 9.40
C ILE A 214 -21.92 -1.28 10.69
N TRP A 215 -21.41 -1.77 11.83
CA TRP A 215 -21.52 -1.07 13.11
C TRP A 215 -20.84 0.32 13.06
N SER A 216 -19.69 0.41 12.39
CA SER A 216 -18.96 1.66 12.18
C SER A 216 -19.73 2.64 11.30
N ALA A 217 -20.30 2.16 10.19
CA ALA A 217 -21.10 2.97 9.28
C ALA A 217 -22.39 3.48 9.95
N VAL A 218 -23.10 2.62 10.68
CA VAL A 218 -24.31 2.98 11.45
C VAL A 218 -23.97 4.01 12.52
N THR A 219 -22.88 3.81 13.26
CA THR A 219 -22.46 4.76 14.31
C THR A 219 -22.11 6.12 13.71
N MET A 220 -21.41 6.15 12.58
CA MET A 220 -21.06 7.41 11.93
C MET A 220 -22.28 8.16 11.38
N SER A 221 -23.20 7.42 10.73
CA SER A 221 -24.45 7.97 10.20
C SER A 221 -25.36 8.54 11.29
N THR A 222 -25.52 7.79 12.39
CA THR A 222 -26.43 8.17 13.48
C THR A 222 -25.86 9.23 14.42
N ARG A 223 -24.54 9.22 14.68
CA ARG A 223 -23.92 10.11 15.69
C ARG A 223 -23.05 11.22 15.11
N GLY A 224 -22.56 11.08 13.87
CA GLY A 224 -21.65 12.03 13.22
C GLY A 224 -22.33 13.08 12.33
N GLN A 225 -23.63 12.93 12.02
CA GLN A 225 -24.37 13.78 11.07
C GLN A 225 -23.63 13.96 9.72
N GLY A 226 -22.97 12.90 9.25
CA GLY A 226 -22.18 12.85 8.01
C GLY A 226 -21.90 11.39 7.62
N THR A 227 -21.09 11.15 6.59
CA THR A 227 -20.85 9.79 6.05
C THR A 227 -19.36 9.44 6.02
N PRO A 228 -18.98 8.15 6.01
CA PRO A 228 -17.58 7.73 6.12
C PRO A 228 -16.72 7.97 4.88
N LEU A 229 -17.21 8.69 3.88
CA LEU A 229 -16.47 8.98 2.66
C LEU A 229 -15.68 10.30 2.82
N PRO A 230 -14.44 10.40 2.29
CA PRO A 230 -13.65 11.64 2.30
C PRO A 230 -14.39 12.86 1.73
N SER A 231 -15.37 12.61 0.85
CA SER A 231 -16.23 13.62 0.22
C SER A 231 -17.35 14.15 1.12
N SER A 232 -17.50 13.68 2.36
CA SER A 232 -18.63 14.02 3.24
C SER A 232 -18.29 13.87 4.73
N MET A 233 -17.21 14.53 5.17
CA MET A 233 -16.73 14.44 6.56
C MET A 233 -17.82 14.77 7.61
N PRO A 234 -17.85 14.03 8.73
CA PRO A 234 -18.81 14.26 9.82
C PRO A 234 -18.58 15.62 10.50
N ARG A 235 -19.68 16.30 10.86
CA ARG A 235 -19.64 17.64 11.51
C ARG A 235 -19.26 17.59 12.99
N ARG A 236 -19.20 16.38 13.57
CA ARG A 236 -18.85 16.13 14.96
C ARG A 236 -17.89 14.96 15.02
N LEU A 237 -16.91 15.04 15.90
CA LEU A 237 -15.98 13.95 16.14
C LEU A 237 -16.73 12.74 16.72
N VAL A 238 -16.72 11.61 16.00
CA VAL A 238 -17.42 10.39 16.43
C VAL A 238 -16.46 9.54 17.27
N ILE A 239 -16.67 9.53 18.59
CA ILE A 239 -15.86 8.76 19.56
C ILE A 239 -16.63 7.60 20.23
N SER A 240 -17.80 7.26 19.70
CA SER A 240 -18.70 6.25 20.27
C SER A 240 -18.83 5.00 19.41
N GLY A 241 -19.53 3.97 19.88
CA GLY A 241 -19.66 2.69 19.16
C GLY A 241 -18.28 2.04 18.98
N PRO A 242 -17.89 1.56 17.79
CA PRO A 242 -16.57 0.95 17.59
C PRO A 242 -15.42 1.95 17.69
N TYR A 243 -15.68 3.24 17.44
CA TYR A 243 -14.68 4.32 17.53
C TYR A 243 -14.14 4.51 18.95
N ARG A 244 -14.84 4.03 19.98
CA ARG A 244 -14.32 4.07 21.36
C ARG A 244 -13.13 3.13 21.59
N PHE A 245 -13.01 2.09 20.76
CA PHE A 245 -12.01 1.04 20.91
C PHE A 245 -10.85 1.25 19.94
N VAL A 246 -11.13 1.66 18.70
CA VAL A 246 -10.12 1.87 17.65
C VAL A 246 -10.47 3.14 16.89
N ARG A 247 -9.47 3.97 16.54
CA ARG A 247 -9.74 5.25 15.86
C ARG A 247 -10.26 5.09 14.44
N ASN A 248 -9.80 4.07 13.72
CA ASN A 248 -10.27 3.79 12.37
C ASN A 248 -10.79 2.34 12.22
N PRO A 249 -11.95 2.03 12.81
CA PRO A 249 -12.53 0.70 12.77
C PRO A 249 -12.97 0.30 11.34
N MET A 250 -13.24 1.27 10.47
CA MET A 250 -13.55 1.01 9.06
C MET A 250 -12.33 0.59 8.25
N ALA A 251 -11.16 1.20 8.48
CA ALA A 251 -9.91 0.72 7.89
C ALA A 251 -9.60 -0.70 8.36
N VAL A 252 -9.72 -0.97 9.67
CA VAL A 252 -9.55 -2.33 10.22
C VAL A 252 -10.51 -3.33 9.56
N ALA A 253 -11.79 -2.98 9.44
CA ALA A 253 -12.77 -3.82 8.75
C ALA A 253 -12.39 -4.08 7.29
N GLY A 254 -12.09 -3.04 6.52
CA GLY A 254 -11.77 -3.16 5.09
C GLY A 254 -10.50 -4.01 4.82
N ILE A 255 -9.45 -3.82 5.62
CA ILE A 255 -8.20 -4.60 5.49
C ILE A 255 -8.46 -6.06 5.88
N THR A 256 -9.20 -6.30 6.96
CA THR A 256 -9.56 -7.66 7.39
C THR A 256 -10.44 -8.35 6.35
N GLN A 257 -11.39 -7.63 5.73
CA GLN A 257 -12.19 -8.14 4.62
C GLN A 257 -11.31 -8.51 3.41
N GLY A 258 -10.36 -7.66 3.02
CA GLY A 258 -9.44 -7.95 1.92
C GLY A 258 -8.58 -9.20 2.17
N VAL A 259 -8.00 -9.32 3.37
CA VAL A 259 -7.24 -10.52 3.78
C VAL A 259 -8.15 -11.75 3.78
N ALA A 260 -9.35 -11.65 4.33
CA ALA A 260 -10.33 -12.73 4.38
C ALA A 260 -10.72 -13.22 2.98
N VAL A 261 -10.94 -12.32 2.01
CA VAL A 261 -11.19 -12.68 0.61
C VAL A 261 -10.01 -13.46 0.02
N GLY A 262 -8.77 -13.04 0.30
CA GLY A 262 -7.58 -13.78 -0.13
C GLY A 262 -7.49 -15.17 0.49
N LEU A 263 -7.80 -15.32 1.78
CA LEU A 263 -7.84 -16.61 2.45
C LEU A 263 -8.90 -17.54 1.84
N ILE A 264 -10.15 -17.06 1.71
CA ILE A 264 -11.28 -17.83 1.16
C ILE A 264 -10.99 -18.31 -0.26
N SER A 265 -10.42 -17.43 -1.09
CA SER A 265 -10.12 -17.71 -2.49
C SER A 265 -8.80 -18.47 -2.72
N SER A 266 -8.05 -18.79 -1.65
CA SER A 266 -6.71 -19.38 -1.74
C SER A 266 -5.77 -18.57 -2.62
N SER A 267 -5.81 -17.24 -2.46
CA SER A 267 -4.97 -16.30 -3.19
C SER A 267 -4.06 -15.54 -2.23
N TRP A 268 -2.78 -15.89 -2.24
CA TRP A 268 -1.80 -15.17 -1.45
C TRP A 268 -1.52 -13.79 -2.06
N LEU A 269 -1.67 -13.62 -3.38
CA LEU A 269 -1.56 -12.31 -4.02
C LEU A 269 -2.66 -11.33 -3.57
N VAL A 270 -3.90 -11.80 -3.34
CA VAL A 270 -4.97 -10.96 -2.78
C VAL A 270 -4.65 -10.56 -1.33
N VAL A 271 -4.07 -11.47 -0.54
CA VAL A 271 -3.59 -11.14 0.82
C VAL A 271 -2.50 -10.07 0.78
N VAL A 272 -1.49 -10.23 -0.08
CA VAL A 272 -0.41 -9.25 -0.26
C VAL A 272 -0.97 -7.91 -0.73
N TYR A 273 -1.92 -7.90 -1.67
CA TYR A 273 -2.61 -6.70 -2.10
C TYR A 273 -3.31 -5.97 -0.94
N ALA A 274 -4.05 -6.69 -0.11
CA ALA A 274 -4.76 -6.10 1.04
C ALA A 274 -3.78 -5.50 2.07
N LEU A 275 -2.69 -6.20 2.36
CA LEU A 275 -1.66 -5.73 3.28
C LEU A 275 -0.87 -4.54 2.72
N ALA A 276 -0.50 -4.58 1.43
CA ALA A 276 0.16 -3.47 0.75
C ALA A 276 -0.74 -2.22 0.73
N GLY A 277 -2.04 -2.40 0.42
CA GLY A 277 -3.04 -1.34 0.51
C GLY A 277 -3.15 -0.74 1.91
N SER A 278 -3.12 -1.58 2.95
CA SER A 278 -3.09 -1.14 4.36
C SER A 278 -1.87 -0.27 4.67
N LEU A 279 -0.69 -0.67 4.24
CA LEU A 279 0.55 0.07 4.47
C LEU A 279 0.52 1.42 3.74
N LEU A 280 0.11 1.42 2.47
CA LEU A 280 -0.04 2.63 1.68
C LEU A 280 -1.05 3.59 2.33
N TRP A 281 -2.19 3.09 2.78
CA TRP A 281 -3.19 3.91 3.48
C TRP A 281 -2.61 4.48 4.79
N ASN A 282 -1.92 3.66 5.59
CA ASN A 282 -1.34 4.08 6.88
C ASN A 282 -0.25 5.16 6.73
N TRP A 283 0.52 5.14 5.64
CA TRP A 283 1.60 6.11 5.43
C TRP A 283 1.20 7.33 4.59
N LEU A 284 0.28 7.17 3.64
CA LEU A 284 -0.07 8.26 2.72
C LEU A 284 -1.36 8.96 3.11
N ILE A 285 -2.37 8.22 3.54
CA ILE A 285 -3.74 8.73 3.72
C ILE A 285 -3.98 9.10 5.18
N ARG A 286 -3.70 8.17 6.11
CA ARG A 286 -3.91 8.37 7.55
C ARG A 286 -3.29 9.66 8.10
N PRO A 287 -2.04 10.05 7.79
CA PRO A 287 -1.47 11.29 8.34
C PRO A 287 -2.22 12.53 7.88
N GLN A 288 -2.75 12.51 6.65
CA GLN A 288 -3.53 13.61 6.10
C GLN A 288 -4.94 13.66 6.72
N GLU A 289 -5.57 12.50 6.91
CA GLU A 289 -6.85 12.39 7.63
C GLU A 289 -6.71 12.90 9.08
N GLU A 290 -5.68 12.45 9.80
CA GLU A 290 -5.43 12.89 11.18
C GLU A 290 -5.11 14.39 11.27
N ALA A 291 -4.32 14.93 10.33
CA ALA A 291 -4.01 16.36 10.29
C ALA A 291 -5.26 17.21 10.06
N ASN A 292 -6.15 16.76 9.16
CA ASN A 292 -7.41 17.44 8.91
C ASN A 292 -8.37 17.39 10.12
N LEU A 293 -8.39 16.26 10.85
CA LEU A 293 -9.15 16.14 12.10
C LEU A 293 -8.56 17.02 13.21
N GLU A 294 -7.23 17.14 13.30
CA GLU A 294 -6.56 18.08 14.22
C GLU A 294 -6.91 19.54 13.91
N GLU A 295 -6.99 19.91 12.64
CA GLU A 295 -7.36 21.27 12.20
C GLU A 295 -8.82 21.61 12.53
N ASN A 296 -9.74 20.66 12.32
CA ASN A 296 -11.18 20.89 12.50
C ASN A 296 -11.67 20.74 13.95
N PHE A 297 -11.04 19.87 14.76
CA PHE A 297 -11.52 19.51 16.11
C PHE A 297 -10.49 19.77 17.23
N ALA A 298 -9.29 20.28 16.89
CA ALA A 298 -8.28 20.77 17.82
C ALA A 298 -8.03 19.87 19.05
N GLU A 299 -8.33 20.35 20.27
CA GLU A 299 -8.07 19.62 21.52
C GLU A 299 -8.91 18.36 21.71
N GLU A 300 -10.16 18.34 21.23
CA GLU A 300 -11.02 17.16 21.35
C GLU A 300 -10.39 15.96 20.63
N PHE A 301 -9.87 16.18 19.42
CA PHE A 301 -9.21 15.13 18.66
C PHE A 301 -7.85 14.74 19.27
N ARG A 302 -7.07 15.70 19.79
CA ARG A 302 -5.81 15.38 20.48
C ARG A 302 -6.04 14.50 21.70
N ASN A 303 -7.04 14.80 22.52
CA ASN A 303 -7.42 13.98 23.66
C ASN A 303 -7.89 12.59 23.22
N TYR A 304 -8.69 12.50 22.17
CA TYR A 304 -9.12 11.22 21.61
C TYR A 304 -7.95 10.39 21.07
N LYS A 305 -7.02 11.02 20.33
CA LYS A 305 -5.81 10.40 19.77
C LYS A 305 -4.86 9.85 20.82
N ASN A 306 -4.78 10.50 21.98
CA ASN A 306 -3.97 10.03 23.11
C ASN A 306 -4.61 8.84 23.83
N ASN A 307 -5.94 8.74 23.83
CA ASN A 307 -6.66 7.70 24.56
C ASN A 307 -6.98 6.46 23.72
N VAL A 308 -7.06 6.57 22.39
CA VAL A 308 -7.48 5.46 21.52
C VAL A 308 -6.43 5.20 20.45
N SER A 309 -5.98 3.95 20.29
CA SER A 309 -5.04 3.58 19.24
C SER A 309 -5.68 3.49 17.85
N CYS A 310 -4.87 3.66 16.81
CA CYS A 310 -5.36 3.65 15.42
C CYS A 310 -5.77 2.24 14.94
N TRP A 311 -5.05 1.22 15.38
CA TRP A 311 -5.16 -0.16 14.86
C TRP A 311 -5.56 -1.17 15.91
N VAL A 312 -4.99 -1.06 17.10
CA VAL A 312 -5.21 -2.01 18.21
C VAL A 312 -6.39 -1.50 19.05
N PRO A 313 -7.31 -2.38 19.50
CA PRO A 313 -8.35 -2.00 20.44
C PRO A 313 -7.77 -1.52 21.78
N THR A 314 -8.11 -0.29 22.19
CA THR A 314 -7.83 0.20 23.54
C THR A 314 -8.99 -0.14 24.46
N ILE A 315 -8.76 -1.03 25.42
CA ILE A 315 -9.74 -1.36 26.46
C ILE A 315 -9.41 -0.49 27.68
N HIS A 316 -10.21 0.54 27.91
CA HIS A 316 -10.14 1.28 29.16
C HIS A 316 -10.76 0.42 30.26
N ILE A 317 -9.91 -0.30 31.00
CA ILE A 317 -10.33 -0.93 32.26
C ILE A 317 -10.58 0.23 33.23
N ARG A 318 -11.85 0.51 33.52
CA ARG A 318 -12.22 1.43 34.61
C ARG A 318 -11.63 0.81 35.88
N ARG A 319 -10.56 1.40 36.42
CA ARG A 319 -10.19 1.17 37.82
C ARG A 319 -11.28 1.86 38.64
N ASN A 320 -12.18 1.03 39.20
CA ASN A 320 -13.13 1.47 40.22
C ASN A 320 -12.38 1.86 41.49
#